data_AF-A0A519WF12-F1
#
_entry.id   AF-A0A519WF12-F1
#
_cell.length_a   1.000
_cell.length_b   1.000
_cell.length_c   1.000
_cell.angle_alpha   90.00
_cell.angle_beta   90.00
_cell.angle_gamma   90.00
#
_symmetry.space_group_name_H-M   'P 1'
#
loop_
_entity.id
_entity.type
_entity.pdbx_description
1 polymer ?
#
loop_
_entity_poly.entity_id
_entity_poly.type
_entity_poly.pdbx_seq_one_letter_code
_entity_poly.pdbx_strand_id
1 'polypeptide(L)' 'LADLRGLAPRQRAQVIIDKCVHPDYQEEILSYFNRACAERGGQTPHILEEAFSWHTSLRETGSMKKTVMV' A
#
# COMPACT_ATOMS: atom_id res chain seq x y z
N LEU A 1 11.80 9.44 8.47
CA LEU A 1 12.17 9.85 7.09
C LEU A 1 12.71 8.65 6.32
N ALA A 2 12.19 8.40 5.12
CA ALA A 2 12.64 7.32 4.22
C ALA A 2 13.72 7.81 3.24
N ASP A 3 14.92 7.23 3.31
CA ASP A 3 15.95 7.39 2.27
C ASP A 3 15.79 6.27 1.24
N LEU A 4 15.69 6.64 -0.04
CA LEU A 4 15.35 5.74 -1.14
C LEU A 4 16.46 5.61 -2.19
N ARG A 5 17.61 6.26 -2.00
CA ARG A 5 18.70 6.25 -2.98
C ARG A 5 19.28 4.85 -3.12
N GLY A 6 19.46 4.39 -4.35
CA GLY A 6 20.02 3.06 -4.65
C GLY A 6 19.09 1.88 -4.38
N LEU A 7 17.83 2.11 -3.99
CA LEU A 7 16.89 1.04 -3.68
C LEU A 7 16.03 0.64 -4.91
N ALA A 8 15.86 -0.66 -5.12
CA ALA A 8 14.91 -1.21 -6.09
C ALA A 8 13.45 -0.95 -5.66
N PRO A 9 12.44 -1.02 -6.55
CA PRO A 9 11.06 -0.66 -6.23
C PRO A 9 10.49 -1.37 -5.00
N ARG A 10 10.74 -2.68 -4.85
CA ARG A 10 10.28 -3.45 -3.68
C ARG A 10 10.94 -2.98 -2.37
N GLN A 11 12.23 -2.65 -2.41
CA GLN A 11 12.94 -2.11 -1.25
C GLN A 11 12.43 -0.71 -0.89
N ARG A 12 12.16 0.13 -1.91
CA ARG A 12 11.57 1.45 -1.70
C ARG A 12 10.20 1.36 -1.04
N ALA A 13 9.34 0.46 -1.50
CA ALA A 13 8.01 0.23 -0.93
C ALA A 13 8.12 -0.11 0.57
N GLN A 14 8.95 -1.08 0.93
CA GLN A 14 9.15 -1.47 2.33
C GLN A 14 9.61 -0.30 3.21
N VAL A 15 10.62 0.47 2.78
CA VAL A 15 11.14 1.59 3.57
C VAL A 15 10.10 2.71 3.73
N ILE A 16 9.27 2.96 2.71
CA ILE A 16 8.16 3.93 2.80
C ILE A 16 7.11 3.46 3.80
N ILE A 17 6.71 2.19 3.71
CA ILE A 17 5.72 1.57 4.61
C ILE A 17 6.18 1.65 6.06
N ASP A 18 7.44 1.37 6.32
CA ASP A 18 7.97 1.31 7.69
C ASP A 18 8.20 2.71 8.31
N LYS A 19 8.56 3.72 7.50
CA LYS A 19 9.07 5.00 8.00
C LYS A 19 8.18 6.21 7.79
N CYS A 20 7.17 6.11 6.91
CA CYS A 20 6.39 7.27 6.47
C CYS A 20 4.88 7.06 6.54
N VAL A 21 4.41 5.82 6.45
CA VAL A 21 2.97 5.53 6.46
C VAL A 21 2.40 5.72 7.87
N HIS A 22 1.24 6.37 7.96
CA HIS A 22 0.55 6.56 9.23
C HIS A 22 0.09 5.20 9.80
N PRO A 23 0.17 4.96 11.14
CA PRO A 23 -0.18 3.68 11.75
C PRO A 23 -1.53 3.10 11.31
N ASP A 24 -2.57 3.94 11.23
CA ASP A 24 -3.92 3.55 10.76
C ASP A 24 -3.98 2.90 9.36
N TYR A 25 -2.99 3.12 8.51
CA TYR A 25 -2.97 2.61 7.13
C TYR A 25 -1.83 1.60 6.89
N GLN A 26 -0.92 1.44 7.85
CA GLN A 26 0.29 0.64 7.68
C GLN A 26 -0.02 -0.82 7.39
N GLU A 27 -0.96 -1.40 8.13
CA GLU A 27 -1.39 -2.79 7.96
C GLU A 27 -2.03 -3.02 6.57
N GLU A 28 -2.94 -2.13 6.15
CA GLU A 28 -3.61 -2.25 4.86
C GLU A 28 -2.64 -2.11 3.67
N ILE A 29 -1.72 -1.13 3.74
CA ILE A 29 -0.68 -0.95 2.72
C ILE A 29 0.27 -2.15 2.67
N LEU A 30 0.72 -2.65 3.82
CA LEU A 30 1.60 -3.80 3.89
C LEU A 30 0.92 -5.06 3.32
N SER A 31 -0.37 -5.25 3.61
CA SER A 31 -1.17 -6.34 3.05
C SER A 31 -1.28 -6.26 1.52
N TYR A 32 -1.56 -5.08 0.96
CA TYR A 32 -1.56 -4.87 -0.50
C TYR A 32 -0.20 -5.21 -1.12
N PHE A 33 0.88 -4.70 -0.54
CA PHE A 33 2.24 -4.93 -1.04
C PHE A 33 2.63 -6.42 -1.00
N ASN A 34 2.33 -7.12 0.10
CA ASN A 34 2.65 -8.53 0.27
C ASN A 34 1.89 -9.41 -0.74
N ARG A 35 0.57 -9.18 -0.90
CA ARG A 35 -0.24 -9.90 -1.90
C ARG A 35 0.24 -9.62 -3.32
N ALA A 36 0.53 -8.36 -3.66
CA ALA A 36 1.07 -8.00 -4.97
C ALA A 36 2.41 -8.72 -5.25
N CYS A 37 3.31 -8.80 -4.25
CA CYS A 37 4.57 -9.53 -4.39
C CYS A 37 4.38 -11.03 -4.57
N ALA A 38 3.46 -11.64 -3.81
CA ALA A 38 3.25 -13.09 -3.79
C ALA A 38 2.45 -13.60 -5.01
N GLU A 39 1.39 -12.88 -5.40
CA GLU A 39 0.41 -13.35 -6.39
C GLU A 39 0.70 -12.84 -7.80
N ARG A 40 1.28 -11.64 -7.94
CA ARG A 40 1.48 -10.97 -9.24
C ARG A 40 2.96 -10.90 -9.63
N GLY A 41 3.85 -10.76 -8.66
CA GLY A 41 5.29 -10.67 -8.90
C GLY A 41 5.71 -9.40 -9.66
N GLY A 42 6.83 -9.46 -10.39
CA GLY A 42 7.32 -8.35 -11.21
C GLY A 42 8.23 -7.33 -10.51
N GLN A 43 8.85 -6.44 -11.30
CA GLN A 43 9.77 -5.41 -10.81
C GLN A 43 9.07 -4.42 -9.86
N THR A 44 7.87 -3.98 -10.24
CA THR A 44 7.00 -3.08 -9.47
C THR A 44 5.64 -3.76 -9.30
N PRO A 45 5.47 -4.57 -8.24
CA PRO A 45 4.30 -5.43 -8.08
C PRO A 45 3.03 -4.61 -7.80
N HIS A 46 1.94 -4.93 -8.49
CA HIS A 46 0.63 -4.32 -8.29
C HIS A 46 -0.50 -5.34 -8.48
N ILE A 47 -1.58 -5.18 -7.72
CA ILE A 47 -2.89 -5.76 -7.99
C ILE A 47 -3.71 -4.64 -8.66
N LEU A 48 -3.90 -4.74 -9.98
CA LEU A 48 -4.48 -3.66 -10.79
C LEU A 48 -5.95 -3.42 -10.46
N GLU A 49 -6.66 -4.48 -10.07
CA GLU A 49 -8.06 -4.46 -9.66
C GLU A 49 -8.27 -3.62 -8.39
N GLU A 50 -7.24 -3.49 -7.56
CA GLU A 50 -7.32 -2.81 -6.26
C GLU A 50 -6.49 -1.52 -6.18
N ALA A 51 -5.62 -1.24 -7.17
CA ALA A 51 -4.61 -0.18 -7.11
C ALA A 51 -5.20 1.22 -6.81
N PHE A 52 -6.44 1.47 -7.24
CA PHE A 52 -7.14 2.74 -7.01
C PHE A 52 -8.30 2.63 -6.00
N SER A 53 -8.48 1.47 -5.36
CA SER A 53 -9.64 1.19 -4.50
C SER A 53 -9.80 2.18 -3.34
N TRP A 54 -8.72 2.58 -2.66
CA TRP A 54 -8.82 3.57 -1.57
C TRP A 54 -9.29 4.93 -2.05
N HIS A 55 -8.89 5.36 -3.24
CA HIS A 55 -9.35 6.60 -3.83
C HIS A 55 -10.84 6.52 -4.19
N THR A 56 -11.27 5.37 -4.72
CA THR A 56 -12.68 5.05 -4.95
C THR A 56 -13.47 5.10 -3.63
N SER A 57 -12.97 4.48 -2.56
CA SER A 57 -13.60 4.51 -1.23
C SER A 57 -13.72 5.93 -0.70
N LEU A 58 -12.66 6.74 -0.76
CA LEU A 58 -12.71 8.15 -0.35
C LEU A 58 -13.81 8.92 -1.08
N ARG A 59 -13.93 8.71 -2.40
CA ARG A 59 -14.96 9.35 -3.22
C ARG A 59 -16.37 8.92 -2.82
N GLU A 60 -16.56 7.66 -2.46
CA GLU A 60 -17.89 7.06 -2.23
C GLU A 60 -18.36 7.16 -0.77
N THR A 61 -17.44 7.08 0.19
CA THR A 61 -17.75 7.01 1.63
C THR A 61 -17.21 8.20 2.42
N GLY A 62 -16.37 9.04 1.80
CA GLY A 62 -15.68 10.14 2.48
C GLY A 62 -14.42 9.72 3.25
N SER A 63 -14.02 8.44 3.20
CA SER A 63 -12.81 7.94 3.88
C SER A 63 -12.08 6.88 3.06
N MET A 64 -10.74 6.90 3.10
CA MET A 64 -9.91 5.79 2.58
C MET A 64 -9.84 4.61 3.55
N LYS A 65 -9.98 4.87 4.85
CA LYS A 65 -9.89 3.84 5.89
C LYS A 65 -11.10 2.93 5.78
N LYS A 66 -10.89 1.61 5.74
CA LYS A 66 -12.01 0.66 5.78
C LYS A 66 -12.76 0.86 7.09
N THR A 67 -14.06 1.12 7.00
CA THR A 67 -14.92 1.13 8.17
C THR A 67 -15.05 -0.30 8.66
N VAL A 68 -14.36 -0.64 9.75
CA VAL A 68 -14.64 -1.88 10.47
C VAL A 68 -16.03 -1.70 11.08
N MET A 69 -17.03 -2.42 10.56
CA MET A 69 -18.26 -2.62 11.32
C MET A 69 -17.88 -3.45 12.53
N VAL A 70 -17.83 -2.81 13.70
CA VAL A 70 -17.72 -3.47 15.00
C VAL A 70 -19.10 -4.02 15.36
#